data_AF-A0A2M9XVL9-F1
#
_entry.id   AF-A0A2M9XVL9-F1
#
_cell.length_a   1.000
_cell.length_b   1.000
_cell.length_c   1.000
_cell.angle_alpha   90.00
_cell.angle_beta   90.00
_cell.angle_gamma   90.00
#
_symmetry.space_group_name_H-M   'P 1'
#
loop_
_entity.id
_entity.type
_entity.pdbx_description
1 polymer ?
#
loop_
_entity_poly.entity_id
_entity_poly.type
_entity_poly.pdbx_seq_one_letter_code
_entity_poly.pdbx_strand_id
1 'polypeptide(L)'
;MILVDTSVWIEFFRGNEPHFSELKDLLESSEVIVHEVVFGELLQGCKNKHEVSFILEYWENLNSLTSDGSFLSAGKLSFENKHTDKGIGLIDSVLINEVKSKKLRLWTLDKKILKVLDKKEIYSSRSKHVG
;
A
#
# COMPACT_ATOMS: atom_id res chain seq x y z
N MET A 1 5.81 -9.54 6.55
CA MET A 1 5.90 -8.52 5.47
C MET A 1 4.61 -7.75 5.35
N ILE A 2 4.71 -6.47 5.00
CA ILE A 2 3.62 -5.48 5.01
C ILE A 2 3.64 -4.75 3.67
N LEU A 3 2.59 -4.89 2.87
CA LEU A 3 2.37 -4.05 1.71
C LEU A 3 1.86 -2.68 2.19
N VAL A 4 2.52 -1.61 1.78
CA VAL A 4 2.17 -0.25 2.21
C VAL A 4 1.48 0.48 1.06
N ASP A 5 0.27 0.96 1.34
CA ASP A 5 -0.58 1.69 0.40
C ASP A 5 -0.11 3.15 0.21
N THR A 6 -0.49 3.76 -0.92
CA THR A 6 -0.21 5.15 -1.29
C THR A 6 -0.63 6.11 -0.19
N SER A 7 -1.78 5.88 0.44
CA SER A 7 -2.29 6.73 1.53
C SER A 7 -1.32 6.83 2.72
N VAL A 8 -0.61 5.75 3.07
CA VAL A 8 0.36 5.74 4.17
C VAL A 8 1.68 6.38 3.74
N TRP A 9 2.14 6.09 2.53
CA TRP A 9 3.34 6.74 1.97
C TRP A 9 3.20 8.27 1.93
N ILE A 10 2.03 8.80 1.58
CA ILE A 10 1.75 10.23 1.60
C ILE A 10 1.94 10.82 3.01
N GLU A 11 1.42 10.16 4.04
CA GLU A 11 1.57 10.61 5.42
C GLU A 11 3.02 10.51 5.91
N PHE A 12 3.75 9.46 5.51
CA PHE A 12 5.18 9.32 5.77
C PHE A 12 5.99 10.46 5.14
N PHE A 13 5.80 10.76 3.85
CA PHE A 13 6.54 11.84 3.19
C PHE A 13 6.18 13.23 3.70
N ARG A 14 4.99 13.39 4.30
CA ARG A 14 4.61 14.63 5.02
C ARG A 14 5.20 14.73 6.42
N GLY A 15 5.81 13.65 6.95
CA GLY A 15 6.34 13.61 8.31
C GLY A 15 5.27 13.53 9.39
N ASN A 16 4.08 13.01 9.06
CA ASN A 16 2.95 12.96 10.00
C ASN A 16 3.04 11.72 10.91
N GLU A 17 3.06 11.95 12.23
CA GLU A 17 3.00 10.86 13.21
C GLU A 17 1.60 10.23 13.31
N PRO A 18 1.48 8.93 13.64
CA PRO A 18 2.57 7.98 13.91
C PRO A 18 3.17 7.35 12.63
N HIS A 19 2.64 7.67 11.45
CA HIS A 19 3.00 7.01 10.20
C HIS A 19 4.48 7.20 9.85
N PHE A 20 5.04 8.38 10.15
CA PHE A 20 6.44 8.67 9.92
C PHE A 20 7.36 7.74 10.71
N SER A 21 7.28 7.77 12.04
CA SER A 21 8.12 6.94 12.90
C SER A 21 7.91 5.45 12.65
N GLU A 22 6.67 5.01 12.54
CA GLU A 22 6.38 3.58 12.39
C GLU A 22 6.79 3.03 11.01
N LEU A 23 6.57 3.76 9.91
CA LEU A 23 7.03 3.29 8.61
C LEU A 23 8.56 3.30 8.54
N LYS A 24 9.23 4.27 9.18
CA LYS A 24 10.69 4.27 9.30
C LYS A 24 11.21 3.00 9.98
N ASP A 25 10.64 2.61 11.12
CA ASP A 25 11.02 1.39 11.83
C ASP A 25 10.80 0.12 10.97
N LEU A 26 9.70 0.07 10.22
CA LEU A 26 9.40 -1.04 9.32
C LEU A 26 10.36 -1.11 8.12
N LEU A 27 10.81 0.04 7.61
CA LEU A 27 11.81 0.12 6.55
C LEU A 27 13.17 -0.37 7.07
N GLU A 28 13.59 0.10 8.25
CA GLU A 28 14.86 -0.33 8.88
C GLU A 28 14.89 -1.84 9.18
N SER A 29 13.74 -2.41 9.54
CA SER A 29 13.58 -3.85 9.78
C SER A 29 13.29 -4.68 8.51
N SER A 30 13.30 -4.06 7.33
CA SER A 30 13.03 -4.72 6.03
C SER A 30 11.67 -5.45 5.97
N GLU A 31 10.68 -4.96 6.72
CA GLU A 31 9.33 -5.56 6.77
C GLU A 31 8.41 -5.04 5.66
N VAL A 32 8.79 -3.96 4.98
CA VAL A 32 8.00 -3.28 3.95
C VAL A 32 8.14 -3.98 2.59
N ILE A 33 6.99 -4.12 1.92
CA ILE A 33 6.86 -4.46 0.51
C ILE A 33 6.25 -3.26 -0.21
N VAL A 34 6.79 -2.96 -1.38
CA VAL A 34 6.25 -1.94 -2.30
C VAL A 34 5.69 -2.59 -3.55
N HIS A 35 4.73 -1.93 -4.20
CA HIS A 35 4.12 -2.41 -5.44
C HIS A 35 4.13 -1.28 -6.47
N GLU A 36 4.34 -1.61 -7.74
CA GLU A 36 4.54 -0.59 -8.78
C GLU A 36 3.34 0.35 -8.94
N VAL A 37 2.11 -0.14 -8.72
CA VAL A 37 0.91 0.72 -8.78
C VAL A 37 0.90 1.80 -7.69
N VAL A 38 1.38 1.49 -6.48
CA VAL A 38 1.51 2.46 -5.38
C VAL A 38 2.54 3.52 -5.75
N PHE A 39 3.71 3.08 -6.23
CA PHE A 39 4.77 4.01 -6.64
C PHE A 39 4.39 4.81 -7.89
N GLY A 40 3.60 4.22 -8.79
CA GLY A 40 3.00 4.91 -9.93
C GLY A 40 2.08 6.06 -9.50
N GLU A 41 1.23 5.84 -8.50
CA GLU A 41 0.39 6.89 -7.93
C GLU A 41 1.22 7.99 -7.24
N LEU A 42 2.25 7.61 -6.48
CA LEU A 42 3.17 8.57 -5.86
C LEU A 42 3.89 9.43 -6.92
N LEU A 43 4.41 8.80 -7.98
CA LEU A 43 5.06 9.48 -9.10
C LEU A 43 4.11 10.42 -9.84
N GLN A 44 2.85 10.02 -10.03
CA GLN A 44 1.82 10.88 -10.63
C GLN A 44 1.55 12.14 -9.79
N GLY A 45 1.70 12.04 -8.46
CA GLY A 45 1.53 13.15 -7.53
C GLY A 45 2.71 14.11 -7.43
N CYS A 46 3.88 13.77 -7.97
CA CYS A 46 5.08 14.60 -7.90
C CYS A 46 4.91 15.93 -8.66
N LYS A 47 5.40 17.02 -8.08
CA LYS A 47 5.30 18.38 -8.63
C LYS A 47 6.52 18.82 -9.43
N ASN A 48 7.65 18.13 -9.26
CA ASN A 48 8.92 18.49 -9.88
C ASN A 48 9.82 17.25 -10.04
N LYS A 49 10.91 17.40 -10.80
CA LYS A 49 11.85 16.31 -11.08
C LYS A 49 12.60 15.81 -9.83
N HIS A 50 12.82 16.67 -8.83
CA HIS A 50 13.48 16.26 -7.59
C HIS A 50 12.61 15.27 -6.80
N GLU A 51 11.31 15.54 -6.70
CA GLU A 51 10.35 14.60 -6.08
C GLU A 51 10.29 13.27 -6.85
N VAL A 52 10.30 13.30 -8.18
CA VAL A 52 10.35 12.08 -9.01
C VAL A 52 11.60 11.26 -8.70
N SER A 53 12.79 11.88 -8.73
CA SER A 53 14.04 11.18 -8.41
C SER A 53 14.04 10.59 -7.01
N PHE A 54 13.51 11.32 -6.02
CA PHE A 54 13.41 10.86 -4.64
C PHE A 54 12.51 9.63 -4.51
N ILE A 55 11.33 9.62 -5.15
CA ILE A 55 10.44 8.44 -5.11
C ILE A 55 11.07 7.23 -5.82
N LEU A 56 11.78 7.44 -6.93
CA LEU A 56 12.47 6.35 -7.63
C LEU A 56 13.60 5.75 -6.81
N GLU A 57 14.32 6.56 -6.02
CA GLU A 57 15.36 6.05 -5.10
C GLU A 57 14.77 5.07 -4.08
N TYR A 58 13.58 5.36 -3.52
CA TYR A 58 12.89 4.39 -2.65
C TYR A 58 12.51 3.11 -3.40
N TRP A 59 12.01 3.22 -4.64
CA TRP A 59 11.65 2.06 -5.44
C TRP A 59 12.84 1.13 -5.71
N GLU A 60 14.00 1.70 -6.04
CA GLU A 60 15.23 0.96 -6.36
C GLU A 60 15.83 0.23 -5.14
N ASN A 61 15.59 0.73 -3.92
CA ASN A 61 16.20 0.22 -2.69
C ASN A 61 15.27 -0.67 -1.85
N LEU A 62 14.00 -0.85 -2.24
CA LEU A 62 13.02 -1.62 -1.48
C LEU A 62 12.60 -2.91 -2.16
N ASN A 63 12.14 -3.87 -1.35
CA ASN A 63 11.60 -5.13 -1.82
C ASN A 63 10.28 -4.88 -2.58
N SER A 64 10.35 -4.96 -3.90
CA SER A 64 9.23 -4.65 -4.79
C SER A 64 8.50 -5.90 -5.29
N LEU A 65 7.20 -5.74 -5.49
CA LEU A 65 6.35 -6.66 -6.23
C LEU A 65 6.01 -6.03 -7.59
N THR A 66 6.19 -6.83 -8.65
CA THR A 66 5.79 -6.48 -10.01
C THR A 66 4.41 -7.07 -10.34
N SER A 67 3.68 -6.42 -11.24
CA SER A 67 2.27 -6.69 -11.55
C SER A 67 2.07 -7.82 -12.57
N ASP A 68 2.93 -8.85 -12.60
CA ASP A 68 2.80 -9.91 -13.59
C ASP A 68 1.44 -10.64 -13.46
N GLY A 69 0.50 -10.30 -14.35
CA GLY A 69 -0.89 -10.76 -14.28
C GLY A 69 -1.75 -10.14 -13.16
N SER A 70 -1.22 -9.20 -12.37
CA SER A 70 -1.93 -8.67 -11.19
C SER A 70 -3.20 -7.92 -11.54
N PHE A 71 -3.21 -7.15 -12.64
CA PHE A 71 -4.41 -6.45 -13.11
C PHE A 71 -5.53 -7.40 -13.53
N LEU A 72 -5.20 -8.50 -14.21
CA LEU A 72 -6.18 -9.49 -14.65
C LEU A 72 -6.77 -10.22 -13.44
N SER A 73 -5.92 -10.65 -12.51
CA SER A 73 -6.33 -11.30 -11.25
C SER A 73 -7.20 -10.37 -10.40
N ALA A 74 -6.80 -9.10 -10.29
CA ALA A 74 -7.57 -8.06 -9.60
C ALA A 74 -8.93 -7.80 -10.26
N GLY A 75 -9.00 -7.80 -11.60
CA GLY A 75 -10.25 -7.66 -12.34
C GLY A 75 -11.23 -8.79 -12.05
N LYS A 76 -10.73 -10.04 -12.04
CA LYS A 76 -11.52 -11.21 -11.65
C LYS A 76 -12.00 -11.11 -10.20
N LEU A 77 -11.09 -10.80 -9.27
CA LEU A 77 -11.41 -10.62 -7.85
C LEU A 77 -12.46 -9.52 -7.63
N SER A 78 -12.30 -8.39 -8.34
CA SER A 78 -13.19 -7.24 -8.28
C SER A 78 -14.61 -7.60 -8.70
N PHE A 79 -14.75 -8.34 -9.80
CA PHE A 79 -16.04 -8.85 -10.26
C PHE A 79 -16.68 -9.79 -9.24
N GLU A 80 -15.93 -10.80 -8.75
CA GLU A 80 -16.43 -11.80 -7.81
C GLU A 80 -16.87 -11.18 -6.47
N ASN A 81 -16.18 -10.14 -6.02
CA ASN A 81 -16.44 -9.50 -4.73
C ASN A 81 -17.23 -8.18 -4.84
N LYS A 82 -17.69 -7.80 -6.04
CA LYS A 82 -18.41 -6.56 -6.32
C LYS A 82 -17.69 -5.32 -5.77
N HIS A 83 -16.39 -5.20 -6.04
CA HIS A 83 -15.57 -4.10 -5.52
C HIS A 83 -16.09 -2.73 -6.00
N THR A 84 -16.56 -2.63 -7.24
CA THR A 84 -17.15 -1.42 -7.81
C THR A 84 -18.33 -0.91 -6.97
N ASP A 85 -19.22 -1.82 -6.54
CA ASP A 85 -20.40 -1.49 -5.72
C ASP A 85 -20.00 -1.01 -4.31
N LYS A 86 -18.79 -1.40 -3.87
CA LYS A 86 -18.19 -0.99 -2.60
C LYS A 86 -17.32 0.28 -2.74
N GLY A 87 -17.22 0.84 -3.95
CA GLY A 87 -16.42 2.02 -4.26
C GLY A 87 -14.92 1.78 -4.22
N ILE A 88 -14.48 0.54 -4.51
CA ILE A 88 -13.08 0.11 -4.56
C ILE A 88 -12.65 0.05 -6.03
N GLY A 89 -11.57 0.77 -6.37
CA GLY A 89 -11.05 0.85 -7.73
C GLY A 89 -10.28 -0.40 -8.16
N LEU A 90 -9.88 -0.46 -9.43
CA LEU A 90 -9.06 -1.57 -9.92
C LEU A 90 -7.67 -1.58 -9.28
N ILE A 91 -7.06 -0.40 -9.05
CA ILE A 91 -5.76 -0.28 -8.37
C ILE A 91 -5.83 -0.82 -6.94
N ASP A 92 -6.82 -0.39 -6.15
CA ASP A 92 -7.07 -0.95 -4.82
C ASP A 92 -7.31 -2.46 -4.86
N SER A 93 -8.02 -2.93 -5.90
CA SER A 93 -8.26 -4.36 -6.12
C SER A 93 -6.96 -5.13 -6.40
N VAL A 94 -5.98 -4.52 -7.05
CA VAL A 94 -4.63 -5.08 -7.20
C VAL A 94 -4.01 -5.26 -5.82
N LEU A 95 -3.99 -4.22 -4.97
CA LEU A 95 -3.41 -4.34 -3.63
C LEU A 95 -4.09 -5.41 -2.78
N ILE A 96 -5.43 -5.46 -2.80
CA ILE A 96 -6.20 -6.49 -2.10
C ILE A 96 -5.85 -7.89 -2.63
N ASN A 97 -5.72 -8.06 -3.95
CA ASN A 97 -5.36 -9.33 -4.55
C ASN A 97 -3.95 -9.78 -4.15
N GLU A 98 -2.97 -8.87 -4.18
CA GLU A 98 -1.59 -9.14 -3.74
C GLU A 98 -1.54 -9.57 -2.27
N VAL A 99 -2.28 -8.86 -1.41
CA VAL A 99 -2.40 -9.17 0.03
C VAL A 99 -2.93 -10.59 0.24
N LYS A 100 -4.00 -10.96 -0.47
CA LYS A 100 -4.64 -12.27 -0.36
C LYS A 100 -3.79 -13.40 -0.92
N SER A 101 -3.28 -13.23 -2.13
CA SER A 101 -2.51 -14.25 -2.85
C SER A 101 -1.16 -14.55 -2.20
N LYS A 102 -0.47 -13.52 -1.69
CA LYS A 102 0.86 -13.63 -1.06
C LYS A 102 0.82 -13.68 0.47
N LYS A 103 -0.38 -13.73 1.07
CA LYS A 103 -0.60 -13.76 2.53
C LYS A 103 0.12 -12.60 3.25
N LEU A 104 0.08 -11.41 2.67
CA LEU A 104 0.66 -10.21 3.25
C LEU A 104 -0.32 -9.55 4.22
N ARG A 105 0.15 -8.50 4.89
CA ARG A 105 -0.72 -7.53 5.55
C ARG A 105 -0.69 -6.22 4.76
N LEU A 106 -1.82 -5.53 4.64
CA LEU A 106 -1.92 -4.20 4.05
C LEU A 106 -1.91 -3.15 5.15
N TRP A 107 -1.04 -2.16 5.02
CA TRP A 107 -1.19 -0.90 5.76
C TRP A 107 -1.80 0.15 4.83
N THR A 108 -3.05 0.52 5.10
CA THR A 108 -3.82 1.52 4.34
C THR A 108 -4.65 2.39 5.29
N LEU A 109 -4.89 3.64 4.90
CA LEU A 109 -5.80 4.55 5.57
C LEU A 109 -7.19 4.59 4.91
N ASP A 110 -7.39 3.86 3.81
CA ASP A 110 -8.67 3.81 3.10
C ASP A 110 -9.68 2.92 3.84
N LYS A 111 -10.72 3.57 4.37
CA LYS A 111 -11.80 2.91 5.13
C LYS A 111 -12.63 1.93 4.30
N LYS A 112 -12.71 2.08 2.98
CA LYS A 112 -13.42 1.16 2.09
C LYS A 112 -12.62 -0.12 1.90
N ILE A 113 -11.30 -0.01 1.71
CA ILE A 113 -10.40 -1.17 1.63
C ILE A 113 -10.43 -1.95 2.95
N LEU A 114 -10.32 -1.25 4.09
CA LEU A 114 -10.35 -1.88 5.42
C LEU A 114 -11.65 -2.67 5.69
N LYS A 115 -12.77 -2.31 5.06
CA LYS A 115 -14.06 -3.02 5.22
C LYS A 115 -14.13 -4.35 4.46
N VAL A 116 -13.24 -4.60 3.49
CA VAL A 116 -13.25 -5.81 2.66
C VAL A 116 -12.12 -6.78 2.95
N LEU A 117 -11.17 -6.37 3.80
CA LEU A 117 -10.07 -7.19 4.27
C LEU A 117 -10.44 -7.91 5.58
N ASP A 118 -9.93 -9.13 5.74
CA ASP A 118 -9.97 -9.83 7.02
C ASP A 118 -9.02 -9.14 8.02
N LYS A 119 -9.30 -9.27 9.32
CA LYS A 119 -8.42 -8.71 10.38
C LYS A 119 -6.96 -9.15 10.26
N LYS A 120 -6.71 -10.39 9.81
CA LYS A 120 -5.36 -10.95 9.62
C LYS A 120 -4.62 -10.32 8.44
N GLU A 121 -5.35 -9.73 7.50
CA GLU A 121 -4.84 -9.08 6.29
C GLU A 121 -4.54 -7.59 6.52
N ILE A 122 -4.91 -7.05 7.68
CA ILE A 122 -4.74 -5.64 8.03
C ILE A 122 -3.52 -5.48 8.94
N TYR A 123 -2.58 -4.62 8.55
CA TYR A 123 -1.59 -4.10 9.48
C TYR A 123 -2.23 -3.00 10.32
N SER A 124 -2.25 -3.19 11.64
CA SER A 124 -2.74 -2.18 12.59
C SER A 124 -1.54 -1.44 13.17
N SER A 125 -1.50 -0.12 12.98
CA SER A 125 -0.49 0.75 13.58
C SER A 125 -0.38 0.49 15.09
N ARG A 126 0.87 0.41 15.57
CA ARG A 126 1.19 0.10 16.97
C ARG A 126 0.75 1.17 17.97
N SER A 127 0.36 2.37 17.50
CA SER A 127 0.03 3.53 18.35
C SER A 127 -1.31 3.47 19.11
N LYS A 128 -1.99 2.31 19.17
CA LYS A 128 -3.23 2.16 19.98
C LYS A 128 -3.00 1.77 21.45
N HIS A 129 -1.76 1.70 21.93
CA HIS A 129 -1.44 1.32 23.31
C HIS A 129 -0.59 2.35 24.08
N VAL A 130 -0.84 3.63 23.87
CA VAL A 130 -0.42 4.68 24.81
C VAL A 130 -1.65 5.51 25.15
N GLY A 131 -2.36 5.08 26.19
CA GLY A 131 -3.58 5.68 26.72
C GLY A 131 -4.10 4.84 27.88
#